data_AF-A0A851FWT5-F1
#
_entry.id   AF-A0A851FWT5-F1
#
_cell.length_a   1.000
_cell.length_b   1.000
_cell.length_c   1.000
_cell.angle_alpha   90.00
_cell.angle_beta   90.00
_cell.angle_gamma   90.00
#
_symmetry.space_group_name_H-M   'P 1'
#
loop_
_entity.id
_entity.type
_entity.pdbx_description
1 polymer ?
#
loop_
_entity_poly.entity_id
_entity_poly.type
_entity_poly.pdbx_seq_one_letter_code
_entity_poly.pdbx_strand_id
1 'polypeptide(L)'
;MLKIVVAEKKEHKVKKETYVDRLKAGVNSQAEKDNRSKTRRYELSHRQKILFKLLNDTIARYSNMGFSIVFTGVRNLECYSAVKNEKVAPFVFPLPVFSIVFKVPGFRGDDSLREDSECPHLLLPEEVTRFRFTPQVNENGGIEYRFEEFIPGKRYRASGYVSWQSKSMLYDGEYWFFNVSPAEGLKSRPVDQECVEEWLSRMFALNAMTST
;
A
#
# COMPACT_ATOMS: atom_id res chain seq x y z
N MET A 1 4.91 -70.62 14.98
CA MET A 1 3.88 -69.72 14.39
C MET A 1 3.64 -68.42 15.17
N LEU A 2 3.83 -68.32 16.50
CA LEU A 2 3.54 -67.09 17.26
C LEU A 2 4.50 -65.88 17.04
N LYS A 3 5.74 -66.09 16.57
CA LYS A 3 6.72 -64.99 16.42
C LYS A 3 6.42 -64.02 15.26
N ILE A 4 5.74 -64.48 14.21
CA ILE A 4 5.45 -63.68 13.01
C ILE A 4 4.33 -62.66 13.29
N VAL A 5 3.27 -63.06 14.00
CA VAL A 5 2.13 -62.19 14.35
C VAL A 5 2.53 -61.05 15.30
N VAL A 6 3.52 -61.27 16.18
CA VAL A 6 4.02 -60.24 17.11
C VAL A 6 4.90 -59.22 16.39
N ALA A 7 5.67 -59.65 15.38
CA ALA A 7 6.49 -58.75 14.55
C ALA A 7 5.61 -57.84 13.68
N GLU A 8 4.59 -58.40 13.02
CA GLU A 8 3.65 -57.63 12.17
C GLU A 8 2.85 -56.60 12.98
N LYS A 9 2.39 -56.95 14.19
CA LYS A 9 1.70 -56.00 15.08
C LYS A 9 2.60 -54.87 15.55
N LYS A 10 3.89 -55.13 15.82
CA LYS A 10 4.86 -54.08 16.18
C LYS A 10 5.15 -53.16 14.99
N GLU A 11 5.31 -53.72 13.79
CA GLU A 11 5.60 -52.94 12.58
C GLU A 11 4.41 -52.06 12.16
N HIS A 12 3.18 -52.57 12.27
CA HIS A 12 1.96 -51.77 12.06
C HIS A 12 1.81 -50.64 13.10
N LYS A 13 2.16 -50.90 14.37
CA LYS A 13 2.10 -49.88 15.44
C LYS A 13 3.12 -48.77 15.20
N VAL A 14 4.37 -49.11 14.83
CA VAL A 14 5.43 -48.14 14.51
C VAL A 14 5.09 -47.31 13.27
N LYS A 15 4.55 -47.93 12.21
CA LYS A 15 4.10 -47.19 10.99
C LYS A 15 2.95 -46.23 11.32
N LYS A 16 2.03 -46.62 12.20
CA LYS A 16 0.90 -45.78 12.65
C LYS A 16 1.34 -44.62 13.53
N GLU A 17 2.29 -44.82 14.44
CA GLU A 17 2.90 -43.76 15.26
C GLU A 17 3.65 -42.75 14.37
N THR A 18 4.43 -43.22 13.41
CA THR A 18 5.16 -42.36 12.45
C THR A 18 4.23 -41.52 11.57
N TYR A 19 3.07 -42.06 11.18
CA TYR A 19 2.06 -41.33 10.41
C TYR A 19 1.35 -40.25 11.25
N VAL A 20 0.99 -40.58 12.51
CA VAL A 20 0.38 -39.63 13.44
C VAL A 20 1.32 -38.48 13.77
N ASP A 21 2.61 -38.74 13.94
CA ASP A 21 3.61 -37.71 14.23
C ASP A 21 3.83 -36.77 13.03
N ARG A 22 3.80 -37.31 11.79
CA ARG A 22 3.82 -36.47 10.57
C ARG A 22 2.57 -35.60 10.44
N LEU A 23 1.39 -36.13 10.78
CA LEU A 23 0.15 -35.35 10.79
C LEU A 23 0.18 -34.24 11.84
N LYS A 24 0.64 -34.54 13.07
CA LYS A 24 0.80 -33.54 14.13
C LYS A 24 1.80 -32.45 13.74
N ALA A 25 2.94 -32.84 13.14
CA ALA A 25 3.92 -31.89 12.61
C ALA A 25 3.32 -31.00 11.50
N GLY A 26 2.51 -31.58 10.61
CA GLY A 26 1.79 -30.82 9.57
C GLY A 26 0.77 -29.83 10.13
N VAL A 27 -0.01 -30.23 11.13
CA VAL A 27 -1.01 -29.37 11.79
C VAL A 27 -0.33 -28.24 12.58
N ASN A 28 0.74 -28.55 13.33
CA ASN A 28 1.50 -27.53 14.06
C ASN A 28 2.19 -26.55 13.08
N SER A 29 2.75 -27.04 11.98
CA SER A 29 3.35 -26.18 10.95
C SER A 29 2.34 -25.25 10.29
N GLN A 30 1.11 -25.73 10.05
CA GLN A 30 0.04 -24.90 9.49
C GLN A 30 -0.43 -23.84 10.49
N ALA A 31 -0.64 -24.22 11.76
CA ALA A 31 -1.05 -23.30 12.81
C ALA A 31 -0.03 -22.16 13.03
N GLU A 32 1.26 -22.47 12.97
CA GLU A 32 2.33 -21.47 13.03
C GLU A 32 2.32 -20.50 11.84
N LYS A 33 2.12 -21.02 10.61
CA LYS A 33 1.98 -20.19 9.41
C LYS A 33 0.77 -19.27 9.50
N ASP A 34 -0.38 -19.79 9.94
CA ASP A 34 -1.61 -19.03 10.10
C ASP A 34 -1.43 -17.92 11.14
N ASN A 35 -0.75 -18.21 12.26
CA ASN A 35 -0.47 -17.20 13.29
C ASN A 35 0.46 -16.08 12.78
N ARG A 36 1.49 -16.43 11.99
CA ARG A 36 2.38 -15.45 11.35
C ARG A 36 1.62 -14.56 10.37
N SER A 37 0.82 -15.15 9.47
CA SER A 37 -0.03 -14.40 8.54
C SER A 37 -1.00 -13.48 9.26
N LYS A 38 -1.61 -13.92 10.37
CA LYS A 38 -2.54 -13.12 11.18
C LYS A 38 -1.85 -11.92 11.82
N THR A 39 -0.69 -12.16 12.43
CA THR A 39 0.13 -11.12 13.04
C THR A 39 0.56 -10.09 12.01
N ARG A 40 1.06 -10.55 10.86
CA ARG A 40 1.46 -9.68 9.74
C ARG A 40 0.30 -8.88 9.19
N ARG A 41 -0.88 -9.49 9.04
CA ARG A 41 -2.11 -8.79 8.61
C ARG A 41 -2.50 -7.69 9.59
N TYR A 42 -2.42 -7.95 10.90
CA TYR A 42 -2.72 -6.96 11.93
C TYR A 42 -1.76 -5.76 11.85
N GLU A 43 -0.46 -6.04 11.77
CA GLU A 43 0.59 -5.03 11.60
C GLU A 43 0.33 -4.17 10.37
N LEU A 44 0.15 -4.77 9.19
CA LEU A 44 -0.12 -4.05 7.95
C LEU A 44 -1.40 -3.20 8.06
N SER A 45 -2.46 -3.74 8.67
CA SER A 45 -3.71 -3.00 8.87
C SER A 45 -3.54 -1.81 9.81
N HIS A 46 -2.73 -1.95 10.87
CA HIS A 46 -2.42 -0.88 11.80
C HIS A 46 -1.70 0.28 11.09
N ARG A 47 -0.69 -0.05 10.28
CA ARG A 47 0.08 0.93 9.48
C ARG A 47 -0.79 1.72 8.51
N GLN A 48 -1.73 1.04 7.85
CA GLN A 48 -2.69 1.70 6.97
C GLN A 48 -3.60 2.65 7.74
N LYS A 49 -4.10 2.23 8.91
CA LYS A 49 -4.93 3.10 9.75
C LYS A 49 -4.21 4.38 10.15
N ILE A 50 -2.92 4.30 10.46
CA ILE A 50 -2.10 5.48 10.78
C ILE A 50 -2.02 6.43 9.59
N LEU A 51 -1.74 5.92 8.38
CA LEU A 51 -1.69 6.75 7.17
C LEU A 51 -3.01 7.46 6.91
N PHE A 52 -4.10 6.69 6.85
CA PHE A 52 -5.40 7.24 6.50
C PHE A 52 -5.93 8.17 7.58
N LYS A 53 -5.62 7.92 8.86
CA LYS A 53 -5.94 8.87 9.92
C LYS A 53 -5.25 10.20 9.69
N LEU A 54 -3.93 10.20 9.48
CA LEU A 54 -3.16 11.42 9.20
C LEU A 54 -3.71 12.17 7.97
N LEU A 55 -3.92 11.45 6.87
CA LEU A 55 -4.41 12.04 5.63
C LEU A 55 -5.81 12.63 5.81
N ASN A 56 -6.73 11.89 6.43
CA ASN A 56 -8.09 12.37 6.68
C ASN A 56 -8.11 13.58 7.61
N ASP A 57 -7.38 13.53 8.73
CA ASP A 57 -7.34 14.60 9.73
C ASP A 57 -6.74 15.89 9.16
N THR A 58 -5.75 15.76 8.27
CA THR A 58 -5.10 16.93 7.63
C THR A 58 -5.95 17.48 6.49
N ILE A 59 -6.36 16.63 5.53
CA ILE A 59 -7.09 17.06 4.33
C ILE A 59 -8.48 17.60 4.67
N ALA A 60 -9.14 17.08 5.70
CA ALA A 60 -10.45 17.59 6.13
C ALA A 60 -10.42 19.08 6.48
N ARG A 61 -9.29 19.60 7.01
CA ARG A 61 -9.12 21.03 7.34
C ARG A 61 -9.14 21.92 6.10
N TYR A 62 -8.80 21.37 4.94
CA TYR A 62 -8.72 22.07 3.66
C TYR A 62 -9.87 21.71 2.71
N SER A 63 -10.88 20.97 3.19
CA SER A 63 -12.03 20.56 2.39
C SER A 63 -12.80 21.73 1.76
N ASN A 64 -12.95 22.84 2.51
CA ASN A 64 -13.56 24.08 2.02
C ASN A 64 -12.80 24.74 0.87
N MET A 65 -11.51 24.42 0.70
CA MET A 65 -10.71 24.88 -0.43
C MET A 65 -10.82 23.96 -1.65
N GLY A 66 -11.57 22.85 -1.57
CA GLY A 66 -11.76 21.90 -2.67
C GLY A 66 -10.87 20.66 -2.61
N PHE A 67 -10.10 20.47 -1.53
CA PHE A 67 -9.29 19.27 -1.35
C PHE A 67 -10.11 18.07 -0.89
N SER A 68 -9.82 16.90 -1.43
CA SER A 68 -10.45 15.64 -0.97
C SER A 68 -9.60 14.41 -1.27
N ILE A 69 -9.90 13.30 -0.59
CA ILE A 69 -9.38 11.97 -0.91
C ILE A 69 -10.45 11.22 -1.71
N VAL A 70 -10.06 10.67 -2.87
CA VAL A 70 -10.93 9.87 -3.73
C VAL A 70 -10.37 8.45 -3.83
N PHE A 71 -11.20 7.45 -3.53
CA PHE A 71 -10.87 6.04 -3.70
C PHE A 71 -11.24 5.58 -5.11
N THR A 72 -10.26 5.12 -5.88
CA THR A 72 -10.43 4.78 -7.31
C THR A 72 -10.39 3.28 -7.58
N GLY A 73 -10.28 2.46 -6.54
CA GLY A 73 -10.28 1.01 -6.67
C GLY A 73 -9.58 0.31 -5.51
N VAL A 74 -9.42 -1.01 -5.63
CA VAL A 74 -8.74 -1.86 -4.66
C VAL A 74 -7.74 -2.76 -5.40
N ARG A 75 -6.54 -2.94 -4.84
CA ARG A 75 -5.60 -3.97 -5.29
C ARG A 75 -5.46 -5.05 -4.23
N ASN A 76 -5.57 -6.29 -4.67
CA ASN A 76 -5.26 -7.47 -3.87
C ASN A 76 -3.75 -7.71 -3.95
N LEU A 77 -3.03 -7.39 -2.88
CA LEU A 77 -1.58 -7.61 -2.79
C LEU A 77 -1.28 -8.99 -2.22
N GLU A 78 -0.27 -9.66 -2.77
CA GLU A 78 0.29 -10.88 -2.18
C GLU A 78 1.39 -10.50 -1.17
N CYS A 79 0.99 -10.36 0.09
CA CYS A 79 1.89 -10.04 1.19
C CYS A 79 2.48 -11.30 1.81
N TYR A 80 3.61 -11.17 2.48
CA TYR A 80 4.31 -12.28 3.14
C TYR A 80 5.09 -11.78 4.35
N SER A 81 5.56 -12.72 5.16
CA SER A 81 6.55 -12.47 6.22
C SER A 81 7.95 -12.79 5.67
N ALA A 82 8.89 -11.84 5.77
CA ALA A 82 10.28 -12.09 5.40
C ALA A 82 11.03 -12.73 6.57
N VAL A 83 11.57 -13.94 6.37
CA VAL A 83 12.40 -14.63 7.37
C VAL A 83 13.68 -15.11 6.70
N LYS A 84 14.84 -14.55 7.09
CA LYS A 84 16.16 -14.96 6.57
C LYS A 84 16.19 -15.12 5.04
N ASN A 85 15.65 -14.13 4.32
CA ASN A 85 15.53 -14.07 2.84
C ASN A 85 14.50 -14.98 2.18
N GLU A 86 13.68 -15.70 2.95
CA GLU A 86 12.56 -16.47 2.41
C GLU A 86 11.23 -15.73 2.58
N LYS A 87 10.38 -15.83 1.55
CA LYS A 87 8.98 -15.39 1.60
C LYS A 87 8.15 -16.46 2.29
N VAL A 88 7.75 -16.22 3.53
CA VAL A 88 7.03 -17.20 4.36
C VAL A 88 5.59 -16.76 4.56
N ALA A 89 4.68 -17.74 4.48
CA ALA A 89 3.25 -17.59 4.74
C ALA A 89 2.61 -16.46 3.88
N PRO A 90 2.54 -16.64 2.54
CA PRO A 90 1.91 -15.67 1.66
C PRO A 90 0.41 -15.56 1.95
N PHE A 91 -0.13 -14.36 1.85
CA PHE A 91 -1.55 -14.09 2.02
C PHE A 91 -2.01 -12.90 1.17
N VAL A 92 -3.28 -12.91 0.79
CA VAL A 92 -3.90 -11.79 0.07
C VAL A 92 -4.32 -10.70 1.04
N PHE A 93 -3.90 -9.46 0.77
CA PHE A 93 -4.23 -8.26 1.53
C PHE A 93 -4.80 -7.17 0.61
N PRO A 94 -6.10 -6.85 0.71
CA PRO A 94 -6.72 -5.83 -0.11
C PRO A 94 -6.33 -4.43 0.39
N LEU A 95 -5.95 -3.56 -0.53
CA LEU A 95 -5.62 -2.16 -0.26
C LEU A 95 -6.26 -1.21 -1.25
N PRO A 96 -6.71 -0.02 -0.79
CA PRO A 96 -7.25 0.98 -1.68
C PRO A 96 -6.18 1.57 -2.62
N VAL A 97 -6.57 1.80 -3.87
CA VAL A 97 -5.97 2.81 -4.73
C VAL A 97 -6.72 4.11 -4.44
N PHE A 98 -5.99 5.18 -4.14
CA PHE A 98 -6.60 6.46 -3.82
C PHE A 98 -5.87 7.62 -4.48
N SER A 99 -6.51 8.78 -4.53
CA SER A 99 -5.90 10.02 -4.98
C SER A 99 -6.25 11.16 -4.02
N ILE A 100 -5.29 12.03 -3.76
CA ILE A 100 -5.57 13.36 -3.18
C ILE A 100 -5.82 14.28 -4.36
N VAL A 101 -6.97 14.93 -4.39
CA VAL A 101 -7.39 15.79 -5.50
C VAL A 101 -7.69 17.20 -4.99
N PHE A 102 -7.46 18.18 -5.86
CA PHE A 102 -7.96 19.53 -5.69
C PHE A 102 -8.99 19.81 -6.76
N LYS A 103 -10.25 20.05 -6.35
CA LYS A 103 -11.31 20.48 -7.24
C LYS A 103 -11.12 21.96 -7.56
N VAL A 104 -11.03 22.30 -8.83
CA VAL A 104 -11.00 23.70 -9.29
C VAL A 104 -12.46 24.18 -9.41
N PRO A 105 -12.91 25.15 -8.60
CA PRO A 105 -14.26 25.69 -8.74
C PRO A 105 -14.42 26.38 -10.11
N GLY A 106 -15.42 25.98 -10.90
CA GLY A 106 -15.78 26.67 -12.16
C GLY A 106 -15.26 26.06 -13.46
N PHE A 107 -14.51 24.96 -13.43
CA PHE A 107 -14.11 24.25 -14.65
C PHE A 107 -15.32 23.50 -15.24
N ARG A 108 -16.03 24.13 -16.18
CA ARG A 108 -16.95 23.43 -17.07
C ARG A 108 -16.09 22.87 -18.19
N GLY A 109 -16.00 21.54 -18.31
CA GLY A 109 -15.29 20.91 -19.41
C GLY A 109 -15.77 21.51 -20.72
N ASP A 110 -14.86 22.11 -21.46
CA ASP A 110 -15.15 22.58 -22.81
C ASP A 110 -15.18 21.33 -23.70
N ASP A 111 -16.38 20.91 -24.10
CA ASP A 111 -16.59 19.75 -24.98
C ASP A 111 -16.00 19.97 -26.40
N SER A 112 -15.38 21.13 -26.67
CA SER A 112 -14.84 21.52 -27.98
C SER A 112 -13.41 21.07 -28.28
N LEU A 113 -12.68 20.43 -27.34
CA LEU A 113 -11.30 19.95 -27.55
C LEU A 113 -11.18 18.43 -27.76
N ARG A 114 -12.27 17.75 -28.13
CA ARG A 114 -12.37 16.28 -28.19
C ARG A 114 -11.87 15.61 -29.47
N GLU A 115 -11.32 16.36 -30.43
CA GLU A 115 -10.80 15.78 -31.67
C GLU A 115 -9.27 15.93 -31.68
N ASP A 116 -8.54 14.81 -31.84
CA ASP A 116 -7.08 14.72 -32.11
C ASP A 116 -6.11 14.41 -30.94
N SER A 117 -6.45 13.47 -30.03
CA SER A 117 -5.41 12.83 -29.19
C SER A 117 -5.47 11.31 -29.25
N GLU A 118 -4.52 10.71 -29.98
CA GLU A 118 -4.26 9.27 -30.14
C GLU A 118 -3.80 8.53 -28.85
N CYS A 119 -3.91 9.16 -27.68
CA CYS A 119 -3.58 8.52 -26.40
C CYS A 119 -4.84 8.40 -25.54
N PRO A 120 -5.39 7.19 -25.31
CA PRO A 120 -6.51 6.99 -24.41
C PRO A 120 -6.00 7.02 -22.96
N HIS A 121 -5.49 8.18 -22.53
CA HIS A 121 -5.46 8.48 -21.12
C HIS A 121 -6.87 8.95 -20.77
N LEU A 122 -7.56 8.17 -19.94
CA LEU A 122 -8.86 8.49 -19.34
C LEU A 122 -8.83 9.93 -18.81
N LEU A 123 -9.25 10.88 -19.65
CA LEU A 123 -9.48 12.26 -19.28
C LEU A 123 -10.69 12.21 -18.35
N LEU A 124 -10.45 12.49 -17.06
CA LEU A 124 -11.56 12.75 -16.17
C LEU A 124 -12.27 14.01 -16.69
N PRO A 125 -13.61 14.10 -16.56
CA PRO A 125 -14.36 15.28 -16.99
C PRO A 125 -13.95 16.59 -16.29
N GLU A 126 -13.17 16.49 -15.21
CA GLU A 126 -12.52 17.61 -14.52
C GLU A 126 -11.00 17.44 -14.62
N GLU A 127 -10.30 18.39 -15.22
CA GLU A 127 -8.84 18.48 -15.19
C GLU A 127 -8.40 18.89 -13.78
N VAL A 128 -8.24 17.91 -12.89
CA VAL A 128 -7.80 18.13 -11.50
C VAL A 128 -6.31 17.85 -11.34
N THR A 129 -5.59 18.74 -10.67
CA THR A 129 -4.29 18.37 -10.10
C THR A 129 -4.51 17.31 -9.03
N ARG A 130 -3.74 16.22 -9.09
CA ARG A 130 -3.88 15.09 -8.15
C ARG A 130 -2.56 14.40 -7.86
N PHE A 131 -2.45 13.87 -6.65
CA PHE A 131 -1.48 12.83 -6.31
C PHE A 131 -2.21 11.49 -6.26
N ARG A 132 -1.90 10.58 -7.18
CA ARG A 132 -2.44 9.21 -7.20
C ARG A 132 -1.52 8.28 -6.44
N PHE A 133 -2.06 7.47 -5.53
CA PHE A 133 -1.34 6.49 -4.74
C PHE A 133 -1.80 5.07 -5.10
N THR A 134 -0.88 4.26 -5.61
CA THR A 134 -1.12 2.86 -5.99
C THR A 134 -0.31 1.93 -5.09
N PRO A 135 -0.96 1.05 -4.31
CA PRO A 135 -0.26 0.16 -3.40
C PRO A 135 0.51 -0.93 -4.17
N GLN A 136 1.67 -1.29 -3.63
CA GLN A 136 2.59 -2.32 -4.10
C GLN A 136 3.24 -3.03 -2.90
N VAL A 137 3.82 -4.21 -3.15
CA VAL A 137 4.59 -4.96 -2.16
C VAL A 137 6.07 -4.76 -2.46
N ASN A 138 6.84 -4.30 -1.48
CA ASN A 138 8.28 -4.14 -1.63
C ASN A 138 9.03 -5.47 -1.42
N GLU A 139 10.35 -5.44 -1.60
CA GLU A 139 11.23 -6.62 -1.49
C GLU A 139 11.20 -7.28 -0.09
N ASN A 140 10.84 -6.53 0.95
CA ASN A 140 10.73 -7.02 2.33
C ASN A 140 9.33 -7.54 2.67
N GLY A 141 8.42 -7.62 1.69
CA GLY A 141 7.02 -7.98 1.91
C GLY A 141 6.23 -6.91 2.67
N GLY A 142 6.77 -5.69 2.73
CA GLY A 142 6.08 -4.51 3.24
C GLY A 142 5.20 -3.86 2.17
N ILE A 143 4.28 -3.01 2.60
CA ILE A 143 3.45 -2.22 1.69
C ILE A 143 4.16 -0.89 1.40
N GLU A 144 4.21 -0.53 0.14
CA GLU A 144 4.54 0.82 -0.30
C GLU A 144 3.46 1.34 -1.26
N TYR A 145 3.29 2.65 -1.31
CA TYR A 145 2.47 3.33 -2.28
C TYR A 145 3.38 3.98 -3.30
N ARG A 146 3.28 3.53 -4.55
CA ARG A 146 3.78 4.32 -5.67
C ARG A 146 2.86 5.54 -5.81
N PHE A 147 3.43 6.74 -5.73
CA PHE A 147 2.69 7.96 -5.96
C PHE A 147 3.01 8.54 -7.34
N GLU A 148 2.02 9.18 -7.96
CA GLU A 148 2.15 9.87 -9.24
C GLU A 148 1.44 11.23 -9.14
N GLU A 149 2.19 12.31 -9.36
CA GLU A 149 1.64 13.65 -9.52
C GLU A 149 1.11 13.81 -10.95
N PHE A 150 -0.13 14.24 -11.07
CA PHE A 150 -0.76 14.58 -12.33
C PHE A 150 -1.16 16.05 -12.27
N ILE A 151 -0.68 16.82 -13.25
CA ILE A 151 -0.98 18.24 -13.43
C ILE A 151 -1.55 18.38 -14.85
N PRO A 152 -2.77 18.93 -15.00
CA PRO A 152 -3.33 19.22 -16.32
C PRO A 152 -2.38 20.02 -17.22
N GLY A 153 -2.39 19.73 -18.52
CA GLY A 153 -1.53 20.41 -19.51
C GLY A 153 -0.02 20.13 -19.41
N LYS A 154 0.48 19.41 -18.39
CA LYS A 154 1.91 19.07 -18.25
C LYS A 154 2.17 17.61 -18.62
N ARG A 155 3.16 17.39 -19.51
CA ARG A 155 3.62 16.04 -19.88
C ARG A 155 4.44 15.34 -18.79
N TYR A 156 4.97 16.09 -17.82
CA TYR A 156 5.81 15.53 -16.77
C TYR A 156 4.97 14.92 -15.64
N ARG A 157 5.29 13.67 -15.27
CA ARG A 157 4.74 12.99 -14.09
C ARG A 157 5.85 12.83 -13.06
N ALA A 158 5.82 13.63 -12.00
CA ALA A 158 6.62 13.34 -10.81
C ALA A 158 6.10 12.02 -10.23
N SER A 159 6.95 11.01 -10.07
CA SER A 159 6.57 9.70 -9.50
C SER A 159 7.59 9.16 -8.53
N GLY A 160 7.13 8.51 -7.47
CA GLY A 160 8.01 8.01 -6.42
C GLY A 160 7.31 7.02 -5.49
N TYR A 161 7.87 6.81 -4.30
CA TYR A 161 7.40 5.78 -3.37
C TYR A 161 7.30 6.31 -1.94
N VAL A 162 6.15 6.05 -1.33
CA VAL A 162 5.88 6.21 0.10
C VAL A 162 5.86 4.82 0.71
N SER A 163 6.78 4.52 1.62
CA SER A 163 6.84 3.23 2.30
C SER A 163 6.80 3.40 3.80
N TRP A 164 6.34 2.37 4.49
CA TRP A 164 6.46 2.33 5.94
C TRP A 164 7.90 2.09 6.36
N GLN A 165 8.40 2.89 7.28
CA GLN A 165 9.70 2.67 7.91
C GLN A 165 9.51 2.54 9.43
N SER A 166 10.03 1.44 10.00
CA SER A 166 10.28 1.38 11.44
C SER A 166 11.49 2.27 11.73
N LYS A 167 11.36 3.23 12.65
CA LYS A 167 12.47 4.11 13.01
C LYS A 167 13.73 3.32 13.40
N SER A 168 14.89 3.86 13.01
CA SER A 168 16.17 3.56 13.67
C SER A 168 16.05 3.84 15.18
N MET A 169 16.76 3.07 16.01
CA MET A 169 16.65 3.03 17.49
C MET A 169 16.79 4.37 18.24
N LEU A 170 16.99 5.51 17.56
CA LEU A 170 17.29 6.81 18.17
C LEU A 170 16.08 7.73 18.33
N TYR A 171 14.91 7.39 17.79
CA TYR A 171 13.73 8.22 17.89
C TYR A 171 12.48 7.33 18.08
N ASP A 172 11.60 7.66 19.02
CA ASP A 172 10.38 6.89 19.26
C ASP A 172 9.32 7.18 18.18
N GLY A 173 8.73 6.12 17.60
CA GLY A 173 7.53 6.22 16.74
C GLY A 173 7.65 5.57 15.37
N GLU A 174 6.53 5.06 14.86
CA GLU A 174 6.44 4.47 13.53
C GLU A 174 5.86 5.48 12.52
N TYR A 175 6.40 5.56 11.28
CA TYR A 175 5.91 6.53 10.28
C TYR A 175 5.98 6.03 8.83
N TRP A 176 5.19 6.67 7.97
CA TRP A 176 5.31 6.57 6.51
C TRP A 176 6.37 7.56 6.01
N PHE A 177 7.12 7.19 4.98
CA PHE A 177 8.30 7.94 4.53
C PHE A 177 8.45 7.91 3.02
N PHE A 178 8.95 9.00 2.45
CA PHE A 178 9.35 9.03 1.04
C PHE A 178 10.73 8.40 0.83
N ASN A 179 10.76 7.24 0.18
CA ASN A 179 12.02 6.61 -0.21
C ASN A 179 12.64 7.30 -1.42
N VAL A 180 11.78 7.64 -2.40
CA VAL A 180 12.17 8.29 -3.65
C VAL A 180 11.04 9.24 -4.02
N SER A 181 11.35 10.51 -4.22
CA SER A 181 10.45 11.51 -4.80
C SER A 181 11.26 12.38 -5.78
N PRO A 182 10.76 12.65 -6.98
CA PRO A 182 11.41 13.54 -7.94
C PRO A 182 11.01 15.00 -7.73
N ALA A 183 10.06 15.27 -6.84
CA ALA A 183 9.75 16.63 -6.40
C ALA A 183 10.77 17.08 -5.35
N GLU A 184 11.45 18.20 -5.60
CA GLU A 184 12.31 18.86 -4.61
C GLU A 184 11.55 19.08 -3.29
N GLY A 185 12.22 18.84 -2.15
CA GLY A 185 11.65 18.98 -0.81
C GLY A 185 10.86 17.77 -0.27
N LEU A 186 10.49 16.81 -1.12
CA LEU A 186 9.74 15.60 -0.71
C LEU A 186 10.61 14.33 -0.61
N LYS A 187 11.91 14.42 -0.91
CA LYS A 187 12.82 13.28 -0.83
C LYS A 187 13.28 13.06 0.61
N SER A 188 13.26 11.81 1.07
CA SER A 188 13.83 11.41 2.36
C SER A 188 13.24 12.14 3.57
N ARG A 189 11.91 12.27 3.62
CA ARG A 189 11.19 12.87 4.76
C ARG A 189 10.00 12.01 5.21
N PRO A 190 9.59 12.12 6.49
CA PRO A 190 8.36 11.50 6.97
C PRO A 190 7.13 12.14 6.33
N VAL A 191 6.08 11.33 6.19
CA VAL A 191 4.73 11.77 5.87
C VAL A 191 4.05 12.10 7.20
N ASP A 192 4.15 13.37 7.59
CA ASP A 192 3.49 13.99 8.73
C ASP A 192 2.53 15.09 8.25
N GLN A 193 1.95 15.85 9.18
CA GLN A 193 0.98 16.89 8.86
C GLN A 193 1.59 17.96 7.95
N GLU A 194 2.80 18.44 8.27
CA GLU A 194 3.51 19.46 7.49
C GLU A 194 3.79 18.97 6.06
N CYS A 195 4.23 17.72 5.93
CA CYS A 195 4.45 17.11 4.62
C CYS A 195 3.17 17.05 3.78
N VAL A 196 2.03 16.70 4.38
CA VAL A 196 0.74 16.65 3.66
C VAL A 196 0.31 18.06 3.30
N GLU A 197 0.43 19.03 4.20
CA GLU A 197 0.12 20.44 3.93
C GLU A 197 0.95 21.01 2.77
N GLU A 198 2.24 20.67 2.69
CA GLU A 198 3.08 21.03 1.54
C GLU A 198 2.56 20.46 0.22
N TRP A 199 2.04 19.23 0.20
CA TRP A 199 1.40 18.68 -1.00
C TRP A 199 0.19 19.51 -1.41
N LEU A 200 -0.66 19.87 -0.44
CA LEU A 200 -1.87 20.66 -0.70
C LEU A 200 -1.48 22.06 -1.20
N SER A 201 -0.53 22.74 -0.56
CA SER A 201 -0.04 24.05 -0.99
C SER A 201 0.55 24.00 -2.39
N ARG A 202 1.33 22.96 -2.71
CA ARG A 202 1.89 22.75 -4.05
C ARG A 202 0.79 22.55 -5.09
N MET A 203 -0.21 21.70 -4.81
CA MET A 203 -1.35 21.51 -5.71
C MET A 203 -2.12 22.81 -5.93
N PHE A 204 -2.34 23.59 -4.87
CA PHE A 204 -3.02 24.88 -4.95
C PHE A 204 -2.26 25.87 -5.86
N ALA A 205 -0.95 26.03 -5.61
CA ALA A 205 -0.11 26.93 -6.39
C ALA A 205 -0.01 26.53 -7.87
N LEU A 206 0.11 25.23 -8.15
CA LEU A 206 0.18 24.71 -9.51
C LEU A 206 -1.12 24.94 -10.28
N ASN A 207 -2.28 24.76 -9.65
CA ASN A 207 -3.56 25.06 -10.31
C ASN A 207 -3.72 26.56 -10.60
N ALA A 208 -3.32 27.44 -9.67
CA ALA A 208 -3.40 28.89 -9.88
C ALA A 208 -2.58 29.36 -11.10
N MET A 209 -1.44 28.71 -11.37
CA MET A 209 -0.59 29.00 -12.54
C MET A 209 -1.12 28.41 -13.86
N THR A 210 -2.02 27.42 -13.82
CA THR A 210 -2.60 26.79 -15.03
C THR A 210 -3.95 27.39 -15.43
N SER A 211 -4.56 28.22 -14.58
CA SER A 211 -5.85 28.90 -14.84
C SER A 211 -5.69 30.28 -15.49
N THR A 212 -4.48 30.68 -15.85
CA THR A 212 -4.15 31.92 -16.60
C THR A 212 -3.68 31.57 -18.00
#